data_AF-A0A3E2BND2-F1
#
_entry.id   AF-A0A3E2BND2-F1
#
_cell.length_a   1.000
_cell.length_b   1.000
_cell.length_c   1.000
_cell.angle_alpha   90.00
_cell.angle_beta   90.00
_cell.angle_gamma   90.00
#
_symmetry.space_group_name_H-M   'P 1'
#
loop_
_entity.id
_entity.type
_entity.pdbx_description
1 polymer ?
#
loop_
_entity_poly.entity_id
_entity_poly.type
_entity_poly.pdbx_seq_one_letter_code
_entity_poly.pdbx_strand_id
1 'polypeptide(L)'
;MNLREAQEKDLGLAVAMEKMREDLETAGAGIPKLLSGAGLSPLQLNGQTLAIFSADGKTRLLADISSGQSFLLVEVNAALSSILKKGRALYLTDGNSGELTYITSVSGNRLAVSPALNTAFEAARTDIIVLEKIELYLDRQQKILRRRVNSTTGQPLLEGAEGFSATYLAESNLASVTISIESGGGVHECELVMYPKNLSRL
;
A
#
# COMPACT_ATOMS: atom_id res chain seq x y z
N MET A 1 -15.44 33.21 5.57
CA MET A 1 -15.97 31.84 5.51
C MET A 1 -17.38 31.85 6.07
N ASN A 2 -18.37 31.41 5.31
CA ASN A 2 -19.74 31.29 5.83
C ASN A 2 -19.93 29.94 6.54
N LEU A 3 -20.99 29.79 7.35
CA LEU A 3 -21.23 28.58 8.14
C LEU A 3 -21.31 27.30 7.29
N ARG A 4 -21.80 27.42 6.05
CA ARG A 4 -21.97 26.30 5.12
C ARG A 4 -20.62 25.77 4.63
N GLU A 5 -19.70 26.64 4.25
CA GLU A 5 -18.33 26.27 3.85
C GLU A 5 -17.58 25.55 4.99
N ALA A 6 -17.82 25.94 6.24
CA ALA A 6 -17.24 25.28 7.41
C ALA A 6 -17.78 23.86 7.55
N GLN A 7 -19.10 23.69 7.45
CA GLN A 7 -19.76 22.40 7.53
C GLN A 7 -19.35 21.45 6.40
N GLU A 8 -19.21 21.97 5.18
CA GLU A 8 -18.75 21.17 4.02
C GLU A 8 -17.30 20.67 4.22
N LYS A 9 -16.42 21.52 4.76
CA LYS A 9 -15.04 21.13 5.11
C LYS A 9 -14.98 20.09 6.22
N ASP A 10 -15.72 20.29 7.30
CA ASP A 10 -15.75 19.36 8.43
C ASP A 10 -16.32 17.99 8.01
N LEU A 11 -17.35 17.98 7.16
CA LEU A 11 -17.89 16.76 6.57
C LEU A 11 -16.87 16.07 5.66
N GLY A 12 -16.17 16.83 4.81
CA GLY A 12 -15.11 16.31 3.96
C GLY A 12 -14.00 15.65 4.77
N LEU A 13 -13.58 16.29 5.87
CA LEU A 13 -12.60 15.74 6.80
C LEU A 13 -13.09 14.43 7.42
N ALA A 14 -14.33 14.38 7.92
CA ALA A 14 -14.90 13.16 8.49
C ALA A 14 -14.93 11.99 7.48
N VAL A 15 -15.34 12.27 6.23
CA VAL A 15 -15.36 11.27 5.15
C VAL A 15 -13.94 10.79 4.81
N ALA A 16 -12.97 11.70 4.73
CA ALA A 16 -11.58 11.35 4.48
C ALA A 16 -11.01 10.47 5.59
N MET A 17 -11.27 10.82 6.86
CA MET A 17 -10.84 10.05 8.03
C MET A 17 -11.44 8.64 8.03
N GLU A 18 -12.74 8.52 7.75
CA GLU A 18 -13.39 7.22 7.65
C GLU A 18 -12.81 6.37 6.52
N LYS A 19 -12.52 6.98 5.37
CA LYS A 19 -11.92 6.25 4.27
C LYS A 19 -10.51 5.75 4.57
N MET A 20 -9.69 6.56 5.23
CA MET A 20 -8.36 6.13 5.69
C MET A 20 -8.46 5.03 6.75
N ARG A 21 -9.46 5.08 7.63
CA ARG A 21 -9.74 4.01 8.60
C ARG A 21 -10.02 2.69 7.88
N GLU A 22 -10.89 2.69 6.87
CA GLU A 22 -11.15 1.51 6.05
C GLU A 22 -9.87 0.97 5.40
N ASP A 23 -9.08 1.84 4.77
CA ASP A 23 -7.83 1.44 4.12
C ASP A 23 -6.85 0.82 5.13
N LEU A 24 -6.66 1.46 6.29
CA LEU A 24 -5.81 0.95 7.36
C LEU A 24 -6.30 -0.39 7.94
N GLU A 25 -7.61 -0.62 8.00
CA GLU A 25 -8.17 -1.92 8.42
C GLU A 25 -7.81 -3.04 7.43
N THR A 26 -7.64 -2.73 6.14
CA THR A 26 -7.22 -3.72 5.13
C THR A 26 -5.72 -3.99 5.14
N ALA A 27 -4.92 -3.20 5.83
CA ALA A 27 -3.46 -3.34 5.87
C ALA A 27 -3.04 -4.74 6.34
N GLY A 28 -2.33 -5.49 5.50
CA GLY A 28 -1.88 -6.87 5.77
C GLY A 28 -2.90 -7.95 5.43
N ALA A 29 -4.13 -7.60 5.02
CA ALA A 29 -5.16 -8.59 4.72
C ALA A 29 -4.69 -9.55 3.60
N GLY A 30 -4.78 -10.86 3.87
CA GLY A 30 -4.42 -11.93 2.93
C GLY A 30 -2.91 -12.12 2.69
N ILE A 31 -2.05 -11.31 3.31
CA ILE A 31 -0.60 -11.48 3.30
C ILE A 31 -0.24 -12.50 4.42
N PRO A 32 0.54 -13.56 4.13
CA PRO A 32 0.98 -14.51 5.14
C PRO A 32 1.84 -13.80 6.18
N LYS A 33 1.99 -14.44 7.35
CA LYS A 33 2.85 -13.90 8.41
C LYS A 33 4.23 -13.60 7.84
N LEU A 34 4.60 -12.32 7.89
CA LEU A 34 5.87 -11.85 7.35
C LEU A 34 6.99 -12.24 8.31
N LEU A 35 8.09 -12.70 7.73
CA LEU A 35 9.32 -12.90 8.49
C LEU A 35 10.02 -11.55 8.64
N SER A 36 10.64 -11.35 9.80
CA SER A 36 11.47 -10.17 10.05
C SER A 36 12.53 -10.05 8.95
N GLY A 37 12.58 -8.89 8.28
CA GLY A 37 13.54 -8.61 7.22
C GLY A 37 13.12 -8.97 5.79
N ALA A 38 11.90 -9.46 5.55
CA ALA A 38 11.39 -9.84 4.22
C ALA A 38 11.12 -8.65 3.25
N GLY A 39 11.64 -7.45 3.54
CA GLY A 39 11.49 -6.26 2.70
C GLY A 39 10.07 -5.71 2.55
N LEU A 40 9.07 -6.37 3.14
CA LEU A 40 7.68 -5.94 3.15
C LEU A 40 7.24 -5.65 4.59
N SER A 41 6.63 -4.49 4.78
CA SER A 41 5.77 -4.19 5.93
C SER A 41 4.43 -3.77 5.33
N PRO A 42 3.28 -4.27 5.81
CA PRO A 42 2.02 -3.91 5.16
C PRO A 42 1.63 -2.44 5.41
N LEU A 43 2.28 -1.78 6.37
CA LEU A 43 2.34 -0.32 6.49
C LEU A 43 3.77 0.16 6.29
N GLN A 44 4.00 1.04 5.33
CA GLN A 44 5.29 1.66 5.05
C GLN A 44 5.17 3.17 5.01
N LEU A 45 6.10 3.85 5.67
CA LEU A 45 6.22 5.31 5.62
C LEU A 45 7.40 5.68 4.74
N ASN A 46 7.11 6.38 3.65
CA ASN A 46 8.11 6.88 2.72
C ASN A 46 8.02 8.42 2.69
N GLY A 47 8.75 9.06 3.59
CA GLY A 47 8.64 10.50 3.81
C GLY A 47 7.24 10.88 4.31
N GLN A 48 6.47 11.59 3.48
CA GLN A 48 5.09 12.01 3.79
C GLN A 48 4.03 11.16 3.11
N THR A 49 4.42 10.00 2.58
CA THR A 49 3.50 9.04 1.97
C THR A 49 3.35 7.86 2.90
N LEU A 50 2.11 7.56 3.27
CA LEU A 50 1.74 6.29 3.88
C LEU A 50 1.36 5.30 2.77
N ALA A 51 2.09 4.20 2.67
CA ALA A 51 1.76 3.08 1.81
C ALA A 51 1.15 1.94 2.62
N ILE A 52 0.03 1.42 2.13
CA ILE A 52 -0.75 0.34 2.72
C ILE A 52 -0.80 -0.80 1.72
N PHE A 53 -0.44 -2.01 2.15
CA PHE A 53 -0.44 -3.20 1.30
C PHE A 53 -1.43 -4.24 1.78
N SER A 54 -2.13 -4.86 0.84
CA SER A 54 -3.01 -6.01 1.04
C SER A 54 -2.85 -6.98 -0.14
N ALA A 55 -3.27 -8.24 0.03
CA ALA A 55 -3.26 -9.21 -1.07
C ALA A 55 -4.46 -8.99 -2.00
N ASP A 56 -4.18 -8.88 -3.30
CA ASP A 56 -5.19 -8.74 -4.38
C ASP A 56 -5.30 -10.04 -5.20
N GLY A 57 -4.25 -10.86 -5.21
CA GLY A 57 -4.27 -12.16 -5.86
C GLY A 57 -3.06 -13.02 -5.50
N LYS A 58 -3.10 -14.29 -5.89
CA LYS A 58 -1.99 -15.24 -5.70
C LYS A 58 -1.72 -16.00 -6.98
N THR A 59 -0.45 -16.27 -7.25
CA THR A 59 0.01 -17.13 -8.34
C THR A 59 1.27 -17.88 -7.93
N ARG A 60 1.79 -18.71 -8.83
CA ARG A 60 2.99 -19.53 -8.64
C ARG A 60 4.00 -19.28 -9.75
N LEU A 61 5.24 -19.62 -9.44
CA LEU A 61 6.31 -19.69 -10.43
C LEU A 61 6.15 -20.93 -11.34
N LEU A 62 6.52 -20.76 -12.60
CA LEU A 62 6.63 -21.86 -13.57
C LEU A 62 8.07 -22.36 -13.70
N ALA A 63 9.05 -21.62 -13.18
CA ALA A 63 10.46 -21.96 -13.21
C ALA A 63 11.18 -21.34 -12.00
N ASP A 64 12.27 -21.99 -11.58
CA ASP A 64 13.11 -21.50 -10.50
C ASP A 64 13.71 -20.13 -10.85
N ILE A 65 14.05 -19.38 -9.81
CA ILE A 65 14.67 -18.06 -9.91
C ILE A 65 16.04 -18.12 -9.27
N SER A 66 17.03 -17.61 -9.99
CA SER A 66 18.35 -17.34 -9.41
C SER A 66 18.44 -15.92 -8.85
N SER A 67 19.29 -15.72 -7.84
CA SER A 67 19.64 -14.38 -7.36
C SER A 67 20.20 -13.50 -8.51
N GLY A 68 19.86 -12.22 -8.50
CA GLY A 68 20.14 -11.24 -9.54
C GLY A 68 19.15 -11.24 -10.71
N GLN A 69 18.18 -12.15 -10.75
CA GLN A 69 17.24 -12.26 -11.86
C GLN A 69 16.15 -11.17 -11.78
N SER A 70 15.86 -10.56 -12.94
CA SER A 70 14.88 -9.47 -13.07
C SER A 70 13.65 -9.86 -13.90
N PHE A 71 13.36 -11.17 -14.01
CA PHE A 71 12.18 -11.67 -14.69
C PHE A 71 11.62 -12.94 -14.03
N LEU A 72 10.31 -13.11 -14.10
CA LEU A 72 9.57 -14.23 -13.52
C LEU A 72 8.75 -14.90 -14.62
N LEU A 73 8.66 -16.22 -14.60
CA LEU A 73 7.64 -16.96 -15.34
C LEU A 73 6.58 -17.39 -14.34
N VAL A 74 5.33 -16.97 -14.56
CA VAL A 74 4.24 -17.16 -13.60
C VAL A 74 3.05 -17.86 -14.23
N GLU A 75 2.31 -18.61 -13.42
CA GLU A 75 1.01 -19.11 -13.86
C GLU A 75 0.03 -17.93 -14.04
N VAL A 76 -0.71 -17.90 -15.14
CA VAL A 76 -1.70 -16.84 -15.41
C VAL A 76 -3.04 -17.49 -15.67
N ASN A 77 -4.03 -17.10 -14.87
CA ASN A 77 -5.43 -17.42 -15.09
C ASN A 77 -6.21 -16.14 -15.44
N ALA A 78 -7.49 -16.30 -15.80
CA ALA A 78 -8.34 -15.18 -16.23
C ALA A 78 -8.53 -14.08 -15.17
N ALA A 79 -8.50 -14.42 -13.87
CA ALA A 79 -8.58 -13.43 -12.81
C ALA A 79 -7.27 -12.62 -12.72
N LEU A 80 -6.13 -13.32 -12.73
CA LEU A 80 -4.80 -12.71 -12.62
C LEU A 80 -4.42 -11.84 -13.81
N SER A 81 -4.84 -12.20 -15.03
CA SER A 81 -4.51 -11.43 -16.24
C SER A 81 -5.03 -9.98 -16.17
N SER A 82 -6.11 -9.74 -15.42
CA SER A 82 -6.69 -8.41 -15.23
C SER A 82 -5.91 -7.53 -14.25
N ILE A 83 -5.19 -8.14 -13.30
CA ILE A 83 -4.45 -7.44 -12.23
C ILE A 83 -2.95 -7.41 -12.46
N LEU A 84 -2.35 -8.38 -13.16
CA LEU A 84 -0.91 -8.40 -13.49
C LEU A 84 -0.60 -7.32 -14.54
N LYS A 85 -0.22 -6.14 -14.06
CA LYS A 85 0.07 -4.96 -14.87
C LYS A 85 1.35 -4.27 -14.39
N LYS A 86 1.95 -3.46 -15.28
CA LYS A 86 3.09 -2.61 -14.91
C LYS A 86 2.76 -1.77 -13.67
N GLY A 87 3.74 -1.70 -12.76
CA GLY A 87 3.71 -0.93 -11.52
C GLY A 87 3.02 -1.65 -10.34
N ARG A 88 2.47 -2.85 -10.55
CA ARG A 88 1.98 -3.69 -9.46
C ARG A 88 3.14 -4.22 -8.62
N ALA A 89 2.94 -4.24 -7.32
CA ALA A 89 3.88 -4.86 -6.39
C ALA A 89 3.62 -6.36 -6.29
N LEU A 90 4.70 -7.13 -6.21
CA LEU A 90 4.69 -8.57 -6.00
C LEU A 90 5.49 -8.88 -4.74
N TYR A 91 4.95 -9.75 -3.90
CA TYR A 91 5.68 -10.34 -2.80
C TYR A 91 5.89 -11.82 -3.08
N LEU A 92 7.15 -12.23 -3.21
CA LEU A 92 7.53 -13.62 -3.36
C LEU A 92 7.94 -14.17 -2.00
N THR A 93 7.51 -15.39 -1.68
CA THR A 93 7.93 -16.04 -0.42
C THR A 93 7.89 -17.55 -0.54
N ASP A 94 8.84 -18.22 0.10
CA ASP A 94 8.89 -19.68 0.28
C ASP A 94 8.55 -20.09 1.73
N GLY A 95 8.06 -19.15 2.54
CA GLY A 95 7.79 -19.31 3.96
C GLY A 95 9.00 -19.13 4.88
N ASN A 96 10.24 -19.12 4.35
CA ASN A 96 11.49 -18.88 5.11
C ASN A 96 12.17 -17.56 4.73
N SER A 97 11.84 -17.05 3.55
CA SER A 97 12.34 -15.80 2.98
C SER A 97 11.20 -15.10 2.26
N GLY A 98 11.38 -13.81 2.04
CA GLY A 98 10.45 -13.05 1.23
C GLY A 98 11.09 -11.82 0.63
N GLU A 99 10.59 -11.43 -0.53
CA GLU A 99 11.13 -10.30 -1.27
C GLU A 99 10.02 -9.53 -2.00
N LEU A 100 10.04 -8.21 -1.83
CA LEU A 100 9.15 -7.27 -2.51
C LEU A 100 9.80 -6.78 -3.81
N THR A 101 9.08 -6.91 -4.92
CA THR A 101 9.49 -6.36 -6.22
C THR A 101 8.30 -5.74 -6.95
N TYR A 102 8.54 -5.08 -8.07
CA TYR A 102 7.49 -4.41 -8.86
C TYR A 102 7.56 -4.83 -10.32
N ILE A 103 6.40 -5.07 -10.93
CA ILE A 103 6.29 -5.39 -12.36
C ILE A 103 6.69 -4.16 -13.18
N THR A 104 7.69 -4.28 -14.04
CA THR A 104 8.09 -3.22 -14.98
C THR A 104 7.50 -3.43 -16.36
N SER A 105 7.24 -4.67 -16.78
CA SER A 105 6.52 -5.02 -17.99
C SER A 105 5.90 -6.43 -17.90
N VAL A 106 4.90 -6.69 -18.75
CA VAL A 106 4.17 -7.97 -18.82
C VAL A 106 4.14 -8.43 -20.27
N SER A 107 4.52 -9.69 -20.51
CA SER A 107 4.48 -10.34 -21.83
C SER A 107 4.01 -11.78 -21.67
N GLY A 108 2.70 -12.00 -21.79
CA GLY A 108 2.09 -13.31 -21.55
C GLY A 108 2.29 -13.74 -20.09
N ASN A 109 2.92 -14.90 -19.90
CA ASN A 109 3.28 -15.44 -18.57
C ASN A 109 4.63 -14.94 -18.04
N ARG A 110 5.32 -14.06 -18.77
CA ARG A 110 6.61 -13.49 -18.37
C ARG A 110 6.42 -12.08 -17.80
N LEU A 111 6.91 -11.86 -16.58
CA LEU A 111 6.94 -10.57 -15.91
C LEU A 111 8.38 -10.08 -15.83
N ALA A 112 8.68 -8.87 -16.31
CA ALA A 112 9.92 -8.20 -15.94
C ALA A 112 9.68 -7.46 -14.62
N VAL A 113 10.67 -7.46 -13.72
CA VAL A 113 10.53 -6.91 -12.37
C VAL A 113 11.72 -6.04 -11.97
N SER A 114 11.48 -5.11 -11.05
CA SER A 114 12.50 -4.25 -10.44
C SER A 114 12.14 -3.93 -8.98
N PRO A 115 13.09 -3.98 -8.04
CA PRO A 115 14.47 -4.40 -8.23
C PRO A 115 14.58 -5.88 -8.66
N ALA A 116 15.74 -6.25 -9.21
CA ALA A 116 16.07 -7.65 -9.44
C ALA A 116 16.06 -8.40 -8.10
N LEU A 117 15.66 -9.66 -8.11
CA LEU A 117 15.52 -10.45 -6.90
C LEU A 117 16.90 -10.81 -6.35
N ASN A 118 17.11 -10.57 -5.07
CA ASN A 118 18.36 -10.89 -4.37
C ASN A 118 18.35 -12.33 -3.85
N THR A 119 17.15 -12.92 -3.69
CA THR A 119 16.95 -14.27 -3.20
C THR A 119 16.68 -15.25 -4.35
N ALA A 120 17.23 -16.45 -4.26
CA ALA A 120 16.87 -17.55 -5.16
C ALA A 120 15.58 -18.23 -4.65
N PHE A 121 14.69 -18.60 -5.57
CA PHE A 121 13.38 -19.17 -5.23
C PHE A 121 13.13 -20.44 -6.06
N GLU A 122 12.78 -21.53 -5.39
CA GLU A 122 12.35 -22.77 -6.04
C GLU A 122 10.86 -22.67 -6.41
N ALA A 123 10.52 -22.98 -7.65
CA ALA A 123 9.17 -22.82 -8.16
C ALA A 123 8.13 -23.65 -7.38
N ALA A 124 8.52 -24.86 -6.97
CA ALA A 124 7.64 -25.78 -6.24
C ALA A 124 7.27 -25.32 -4.82
N ARG A 125 8.03 -24.36 -4.26
CA ARG A 125 7.90 -23.92 -2.87
C ARG A 125 7.55 -22.44 -2.72
N THR A 126 7.52 -21.70 -3.82
CA THR A 126 7.36 -20.25 -3.79
C THR A 126 5.95 -19.84 -4.17
N ASP A 127 5.32 -19.09 -3.28
CA ASP A 127 4.08 -18.39 -3.58
C ASP A 127 4.40 -16.95 -4.03
N ILE A 128 3.67 -16.47 -5.02
CA ILE A 128 3.71 -15.07 -5.45
C ILE A 128 2.37 -14.44 -5.08
N ILE A 129 2.44 -13.37 -4.31
CA ILE A 129 1.28 -12.58 -3.91
C ILE A 129 1.31 -11.28 -4.69
N VAL A 130 0.26 -11.06 -5.49
CA VAL A 130 0.03 -9.78 -6.15
C VAL A 130 -0.58 -8.86 -5.11
N LEU A 131 0.10 -7.76 -4.80
CA LEU A 131 -0.34 -6.84 -3.75
C LEU A 131 -1.13 -5.69 -4.34
N GLU A 132 -2.24 -5.33 -3.71
CA GLU A 132 -2.80 -3.99 -3.83
C GLU A 132 -1.97 -3.05 -2.96
N LYS A 133 -1.61 -1.89 -3.53
CA LYS A 133 -0.91 -0.82 -2.81
C LYS A 133 -1.78 0.42 -2.80
N ILE A 134 -2.18 0.88 -1.61
CA ILE A 134 -2.81 2.19 -1.44
C ILE A 134 -1.76 3.18 -0.94
N GLU A 135 -1.68 4.35 -1.55
CA GLU A 135 -0.81 5.45 -1.10
C GLU A 135 -1.65 6.65 -0.70
N LEU A 136 -1.41 7.18 0.50
CA LEU A 136 -1.96 8.42 1.01
C LEU A 136 -0.84 9.46 1.10
N TYR A 137 -1.02 10.61 0.44
CA TYR A 137 0.01 11.66 0.41
C TYR A 137 -0.60 13.05 0.17
N LEU A 138 0.03 14.07 0.75
CA LEU A 138 -0.38 15.47 0.58
C LEU A 138 0.26 16.09 -0.67
N ASP A 139 -0.58 16.47 -1.62
CA ASP A 139 -0.21 17.38 -2.71
C ASP A 139 -0.21 18.81 -2.18
N ARG A 140 0.96 19.25 -1.67
CA ARG A 140 1.13 20.55 -1.01
C ARG A 140 0.88 21.74 -1.93
N GLN A 141 1.12 21.60 -3.23
CA GLN A 141 0.89 22.69 -4.18
C GLN A 141 -0.60 22.95 -4.36
N GLN A 142 -1.39 21.88 -4.37
CA GLN A 142 -2.85 21.98 -4.54
C GLN A 142 -3.60 21.99 -3.21
N LYS A 143 -2.91 21.73 -2.09
CA LYS A 143 -3.50 21.51 -0.76
C LYS A 143 -4.56 20.39 -0.79
N ILE A 144 -4.22 19.29 -1.47
CA ILE A 144 -5.11 18.13 -1.62
C ILE A 144 -4.45 16.91 -1.01
N LEU A 145 -5.08 16.29 -0.02
CA LEU A 145 -4.72 14.93 0.38
C LEU A 145 -5.22 13.99 -0.71
N ARG A 146 -4.32 13.18 -1.27
CA ARG A 146 -4.63 12.26 -2.36
C ARG A 146 -4.56 10.81 -1.88
N ARG A 147 -5.44 10.00 -2.45
CA ARG A 147 -5.45 8.55 -2.34
C ARG A 147 -5.16 7.95 -3.70
N ARG A 148 -4.08 7.18 -3.82
CA ARG A 148 -3.73 6.42 -5.02
C ARG A 148 -3.89 4.94 -4.76
N VAL A 149 -4.47 4.22 -5.72
CA VAL A 149 -4.54 2.75 -5.67
C VAL A 149 -3.68 2.20 -6.80
N ASN A 150 -2.70 1.38 -6.45
CA ASN A 150 -1.70 0.83 -7.35
C ASN A 150 -1.02 1.94 -8.17
N SER A 151 -0.99 1.80 -9.50
CA SER A 151 -0.35 2.75 -10.41
C SER A 151 -1.33 3.73 -11.06
N THR A 152 -2.51 3.92 -10.46
CA THR A 152 -3.49 4.92 -10.93
C THR A 152 -3.03 6.35 -10.62
N THR A 153 -3.74 7.34 -11.15
CA THR A 153 -3.58 8.72 -10.71
C THR A 153 -4.18 8.89 -9.32
N GLY A 154 -3.48 9.62 -8.45
CA GLY A 154 -3.96 9.87 -7.08
C GLY A 154 -5.23 10.71 -7.11
N GLN A 155 -6.34 10.14 -6.65
CA GLN A 155 -7.63 10.81 -6.58
C GLN A 155 -7.67 11.75 -5.36
N PRO A 156 -8.32 12.92 -5.46
CA PRO A 156 -8.56 13.76 -4.29
C PRO A 156 -9.33 12.98 -3.22
N LEU A 157 -8.81 12.99 -2.00
CA LEU A 157 -9.48 12.45 -0.81
C LEU A 157 -10.02 13.59 0.07
N LEU A 158 -9.27 14.68 0.19
CA LEU A 158 -9.65 15.88 0.92
C LEU A 158 -9.02 17.12 0.29
N GLU A 159 -9.83 18.13 -0.02
CA GLU A 159 -9.36 19.45 -0.46
C GLU A 159 -9.15 20.38 0.75
N GLY A 160 -8.23 21.33 0.61
CA GLY A 160 -7.89 22.27 1.70
C GLY A 160 -7.10 21.64 2.84
N ALA A 161 -6.40 20.53 2.58
CA ALA A 161 -5.51 19.91 3.54
C ALA A 161 -4.21 20.73 3.65
N GLU A 162 -3.91 21.19 4.86
CA GLU A 162 -2.70 21.94 5.20
C GLU A 162 -1.58 21.01 5.70
N GLY A 163 -1.97 19.91 6.35
CA GLY A 163 -1.03 18.95 6.92
C GLY A 163 -1.52 17.52 6.80
N PHE A 164 -0.55 16.62 6.63
CA PHE A 164 -0.73 15.18 6.68
C PHE A 164 0.53 14.56 7.28
N SER A 165 0.34 13.72 8.28
CA SER A 165 1.40 12.88 8.84
C SER A 165 0.83 11.52 9.20
N ALA A 166 1.67 10.51 9.08
CA ALA A 166 1.34 9.16 9.49
C ALA A 166 2.52 8.56 10.26
N THR A 167 2.20 7.76 11.26
CA THR A 167 3.17 7.02 12.06
C THR A 167 2.70 5.56 12.22
N TYR A 168 3.64 4.64 12.27
CA TYR A 168 3.37 3.25 12.60
C TYR A 168 4.45 2.73 13.55
N LEU A 169 4.03 2.35 14.75
CA LEU A 169 4.88 1.74 15.75
C LEU A 169 4.66 0.23 15.71
N ALA A 170 5.58 -0.47 15.06
CA ALA A 170 5.51 -1.92 14.88
C ALA A 170 5.46 -2.68 16.23
N GLU A 171 6.23 -2.24 17.24
CA GLU A 171 6.32 -2.88 18.57
C GLU A 171 4.98 -2.93 19.31
N SER A 172 4.17 -1.87 19.19
CA SER A 172 2.84 -1.77 19.81
C SER A 172 1.71 -2.04 18.82
N ASN A 173 2.03 -2.32 17.56
CA ASN A 173 1.11 -2.41 16.44
C ASN A 173 0.13 -1.22 16.40
N LEU A 174 0.64 -0.01 16.59
CA LEU A 174 -0.14 1.21 16.67
C LEU A 174 0.10 2.06 15.42
N ALA A 175 -0.96 2.34 14.66
CA ALA A 175 -0.94 3.29 13.56
C ALA A 175 -1.63 4.58 14.00
N SER A 176 -1.03 5.72 13.67
CA SER A 176 -1.67 7.04 13.80
C SER A 176 -1.58 7.80 12.48
N VAL A 177 -2.66 8.48 12.12
CA VAL A 177 -2.74 9.39 10.98
C VAL A 177 -3.33 10.71 11.45
N THR A 178 -2.66 11.80 11.12
CA THR A 178 -3.08 13.16 11.46
C THR A 178 -3.31 13.95 10.18
N ILE A 179 -4.44 14.64 10.11
CA ILE A 179 -4.76 15.61 9.06
C ILE A 179 -5.02 16.96 9.72
N SER A 180 -4.54 18.03 9.10
CA SER A 180 -4.98 19.38 9.43
C SER A 180 -5.58 20.09 8.22
N ILE A 181 -6.66 20.84 8.46
CA ILE A 181 -7.33 21.70 7.48
C ILE A 181 -7.49 23.11 8.04
N GLU A 182 -7.61 24.10 7.18
CA GLU A 182 -8.05 25.44 7.58
C GLU A 182 -9.58 25.52 7.55
N SER A 183 -10.22 25.71 8.70
CA SER A 183 -11.67 25.85 8.85
C SER A 183 -12.00 26.92 9.90
N GLY A 184 -13.04 27.71 9.67
CA GLY A 184 -13.57 28.66 10.65
C GLY A 184 -12.63 29.80 11.09
N GLY A 185 -11.54 30.06 10.38
CA GLY A 185 -10.51 31.03 10.78
C GLY A 185 -9.42 30.46 11.69
N GLY A 186 -9.33 29.13 11.79
CA GLY A 186 -8.26 28.42 12.50
C GLY A 186 -7.82 27.14 11.80
N VAL A 187 -6.79 26.50 12.35
CA VAL A 187 -6.35 25.17 11.92
C VAL A 187 -7.11 24.14 12.75
N HIS A 188 -7.85 23.27 12.08
CA HIS A 188 -8.52 22.13 12.69
C HIS A 188 -7.69 20.89 12.41
N GLU A 189 -7.27 20.20 13.46
CA GLU A 189 -6.48 18.96 13.38
C GLU A 189 -7.33 17.78 13.86
N CYS A 190 -7.26 16.68 13.12
CA CYS A 190 -7.90 15.42 13.49
C CYS A 190 -6.90 14.28 13.42
N GLU A 191 -6.94 13.43 14.44
CA GLU A 191 -6.09 12.25 14.56
C GLU A 191 -6.94 10.98 14.54
N LEU A 192 -6.51 10.00 13.75
CA LEU A 192 -6.99 8.63 13.75
C LEU A 192 -5.91 7.76 14.36
N VAL A 193 -6.21 7.12 15.49
CA VAL A 193 -5.32 6.17 16.15
C VAL A 193 -5.99 4.80 16.16
N MET A 194 -5.29 3.77 15.69
CA MET A 194 -5.84 2.42 15.66
C MET A 194 -4.79 1.31 15.73
N TYR A 195 -5.25 0.11 16.06
CA TYR A 195 -4.46 -1.12 16.03
C TYR A 195 -4.86 -1.94 14.79
N PRO A 196 -4.04 -1.97 13.72
CA PRO A 196 -4.37 -2.73 12.52
C PRO A 196 -4.48 -4.23 12.82
N LYS A 197 -5.60 -4.85 12.44
CA LYS A 197 -5.93 -6.22 12.86
C LYS A 197 -5.17 -7.30 12.09
N ASN A 198 -4.77 -7.01 10.86
CA ASN A 198 -4.19 -8.00 9.93
C ASN A 198 -2.66 -7.92 9.84
N LEU A 199 -2.01 -7.07 10.63
CA LEU A 199 -0.53 -6.97 10.65
C LEU A 199 0.14 -8.06 11.47
N SER A 200 -0.65 -8.96 12.09
CA SER A 200 -0.23 -10.15 12.84
C SER A 200 1.02 -9.92 13.68
N ARG A 201 0.86 -9.51 14.96
CA ARG A 201 1.90 -9.33 16.00
C ARG A 201 3.30 -9.78 15.50
N LEU A 202 4.03 -8.82 14.94
CA LEU A 202 5.43 -8.96 14.52
C LEU A 202 6.26 -9.59 15.64
#